data_AF-A0A8J3C821-F1
#
_entry.id   AF-A0A8J3C821-F1
#
_cell.length_a   1.000
_cell.length_b   1.000
_cell.length_c   1.000
_cell.angle_alpha   90.00
_cell.angle_beta   90.00
_cell.angle_gamma   90.00
#
_symmetry.space_group_name_H-M   'P 1'
#
loop_
_entity.id
_entity.type
_entity.pdbx_description
1 polymer ?
#
loop_
_entity_poly.entity_id
_entity_poly.type
_entity_poly.pdbx_seq_one_letter_code
_entity_poly.pdbx_strand_id
1 'polypeptide(L)'
;MPGDFRAKLDTIESCGRKVNDFEAKADAIKRKVTQAEVPDLAFGLIGQLAFVHIYHSMMSDFQEYLNKIGEGVKRAGEQLADTATEYRTCDDHTKLKIEAAMRMLDSSAQTPNTGAR
;
A
#
# COMPACT_ATOMS: atom_id res chain seq x y z
N MET A 1 -0.29 13.17 27.50
CA MET A 1 -1.11 11.95 27.36
C MET A 1 -0.23 10.88 26.74
N PRO A 2 0.09 9.77 27.42
CA PRO A 2 0.74 8.64 26.78
C PRO A 2 -0.35 7.89 26.01
N GLY A 3 -0.52 8.27 24.74
CA GLY A 3 -1.41 7.57 23.83
C GLY A 3 -0.81 6.21 23.51
N ASP A 4 -1.56 5.15 23.80
CA ASP A 4 -1.29 3.79 23.36
C ASP A 4 -1.39 3.76 21.83
N PHE A 5 -0.35 4.24 21.14
CA PHE A 5 -0.20 4.16 19.69
C PHE A 5 0.15 2.71 19.32
N ARG A 6 -0.75 1.79 19.64
CA ARG A 6 -0.74 0.44 19.08
C ARG A 6 -1.19 0.55 17.64
N ALA A 7 -0.32 1.04 16.77
CA ALA A 7 -0.51 0.86 15.34
C ALA A 7 -0.75 -0.64 15.15
N LYS A 8 -1.97 -1.01 14.72
CA LYS A 8 -2.31 -2.42 14.46
C LYS A 8 -1.56 -2.83 13.19
N LEU A 9 -0.28 -3.12 13.33
CA LEU A 9 0.65 -3.39 12.24
C LEU A 9 0.11 -4.46 11.29
N ASP A 10 -0.43 -5.54 11.86
CA ASP A 10 -1.08 -6.61 11.10
C ASP A 10 -2.28 -6.12 10.28
N THR A 11 -3.01 -5.12 10.79
CA THR A 11 -4.14 -4.51 10.07
C THR A 11 -3.67 -3.60 8.95
N ILE A 12 -2.58 -2.84 9.15
CA ILE A 12 -1.97 -1.99 8.11
C ILE A 12 -1.40 -2.87 6.99
N GLU A 13 -0.67 -3.91 7.36
CA GLU A 13 -0.08 -4.88 6.42
C GLU A 13 -1.16 -5.68 5.67
N SER A 14 -2.24 -6.07 6.35
CA SER A 14 -3.40 -6.70 5.69
C SER A 14 -4.11 -5.73 4.76
N CYS A 15 -4.22 -4.46 5.12
CA CYS A 15 -4.80 -3.43 4.26
C CYS A 15 -3.95 -3.22 3.00
N GLY A 16 -2.63 -3.07 3.13
CA GLY A 16 -1.72 -2.94 1.99
C GLY A 16 -1.82 -4.11 1.01
N ARG A 17 -1.91 -5.36 1.51
CA ARG A 17 -2.14 -6.55 0.68
C ARG A 17 -3.49 -6.50 -0.04
N LYS A 18 -4.58 -6.20 0.66
CA LYS A 18 -5.91 -6.06 0.06
C LYS A 18 -5.98 -4.95 -0.98
N VAL A 19 -5.25 -3.86 -0.76
CA VAL A 19 -5.13 -2.77 -1.71
C VAL A 19 -4.41 -3.27 -2.96
N ASN A 20 -3.26 -3.94 -2.84
CA ASN A 20 -2.56 -4.52 -3.98
C ASN A 20 -3.42 -5.51 -4.79
N ASP A 21 -4.33 -6.27 -4.15
CA ASP A 21 -5.26 -7.14 -4.88
C ASP A 21 -6.19 -6.38 -5.87
N PHE A 22 -6.42 -5.08 -5.67
CA PHE A 22 -7.20 -4.26 -6.60
C PHE A 22 -6.44 -3.93 -7.88
N GLU A 23 -5.10 -3.93 -7.88
CA GLU A 23 -4.29 -3.80 -9.11
C GLU A 23 -4.60 -4.97 -10.05
N ALA A 24 -4.53 -6.21 -9.53
CA ALA A 24 -4.84 -7.41 -10.31
C ALA A 24 -6.28 -7.41 -10.85
N LYS A 25 -7.23 -6.84 -10.10
CA LYS A 25 -8.62 -6.66 -10.56
C LYS A 25 -8.73 -5.61 -11.66
N ALA A 26 -8.04 -4.48 -11.54
CA ALA A 26 -7.99 -3.45 -12.58
C ALA A 26 -7.42 -4.03 -13.89
N ASP A 27 -6.33 -4.80 -13.82
CA ASP A 27 -5.75 -5.50 -14.96
C ASP A 27 -6.69 -6.56 -15.57
N ALA A 28 -7.44 -7.27 -14.74
CA ALA A 28 -8.43 -8.24 -15.21
C ALA A 28 -9.58 -7.54 -15.96
N ILE A 29 -10.06 -6.40 -15.46
CA ILE A 29 -11.09 -5.58 -16.13
C ILE A 29 -10.54 -5.05 -17.45
N LYS A 30 -9.33 -4.48 -17.45
CA LYS A 30 -8.69 -3.97 -18.67
C LYS A 30 -8.60 -5.05 -19.75
N ARG A 31 -8.15 -6.26 -19.40
CA ARG A 31 -8.09 -7.39 -20.34
C ARG A 31 -9.46 -7.76 -20.90
N LYS A 32 -10.49 -7.84 -20.07
CA LYS A 32 -11.86 -8.14 -20.51
C LYS A 32 -12.40 -7.06 -21.46
N VAL A 33 -12.06 -5.82 -21.21
CA VAL A 33 -12.50 -4.67 -22.02
C VAL A 33 -11.82 -4.67 -23.38
N THR A 34 -10.50 -4.90 -23.43
CA THR A 34 -9.78 -5.06 -24.71
C THR A 34 -10.30 -6.26 -25.51
N GLN A 35 -10.68 -7.36 -24.84
CA GLN A 35 -11.27 -8.52 -25.52
C GLN A 35 -12.71 -8.28 -26.03
N ALA A 36 -13.43 -7.36 -25.40
CA ALA A 36 -14.81 -7.00 -25.76
C ALA A 36 -14.88 -5.80 -26.72
N GLU A 37 -13.74 -5.36 -27.27
CA GLU A 37 -13.68 -4.25 -28.21
C GLU A 37 -14.51 -4.54 -29.47
N VAL A 38 -15.37 -3.59 -29.83
CA VAL A 38 -16.27 -3.72 -30.96
C VAL A 38 -15.53 -3.26 -32.22
N PRO A 39 -15.38 -4.12 -33.24
CA PRO A 39 -14.70 -3.74 -34.47
C PRO A 39 -15.48 -2.68 -35.24
N ASP A 40 -14.79 -1.77 -35.93
CA ASP A 40 -15.39 -0.66 -36.68
C ASP A 40 -16.50 -1.11 -37.65
N LEU A 41 -16.34 -2.28 -38.27
CA LEU A 41 -17.32 -2.83 -39.20
C LEU A 41 -18.69 -3.08 -38.55
N ALA A 42 -18.73 -3.40 -37.25
CA ALA A 42 -19.96 -3.68 -36.53
C ALA A 42 -20.84 -2.45 -36.31
N PHE A 43 -20.29 -1.24 -36.48
CA PHE A 43 -21.05 0.03 -36.41
C PHE A 43 -21.79 0.35 -37.72
N GLY A 44 -21.46 -0.34 -38.81
CA GLY A 44 -21.98 -0.04 -40.15
C GLY A 44 -21.54 1.33 -40.69
N LEU A 45 -21.89 1.65 -41.94
CA LEU A 45 -21.44 2.87 -42.63
C LEU A 45 -21.80 4.16 -41.89
N ILE A 46 -23.06 4.27 -41.42
CA ILE A 46 -23.54 5.45 -40.70
C ILE A 46 -22.85 5.56 -39.33
N GLY A 47 -22.71 4.44 -38.61
CA GLY A 47 -22.07 4.43 -37.31
C GLY A 47 -20.57 4.71 -37.37
N GLN A 48 -19.87 4.27 -38.43
CA GLN A 48 -18.48 4.62 -38.68
C GLN A 48 -18.26 6.13 -38.83
N LEU A 49 -19.13 6.80 -39.59
CA LEU A 49 -19.06 8.24 -39.78
C LEU A 49 -19.44 9.04 -38.52
N ALA A 50 -20.43 8.58 -37.76
CA ALA A 50 -21.02 9.36 -36.69
C ALA A 50 -20.50 9.04 -35.27
N PHE A 51 -20.14 7.79 -34.97
CA PHE A 51 -20.00 7.32 -33.58
C PHE A 51 -18.71 6.55 -33.28
N VAL A 52 -18.05 5.95 -34.28
CA VAL A 52 -16.85 5.12 -34.04
C VAL A 52 -15.71 5.91 -33.37
N HIS A 53 -15.48 7.16 -33.77
CA HIS A 53 -14.46 7.99 -33.15
C HIS A 53 -14.76 8.31 -31.67
N ILE A 54 -16.03 8.50 -31.32
CA ILE A 54 -16.47 8.73 -29.93
C ILE A 54 -16.26 7.46 -29.11
N TYR A 55 -16.64 6.31 -29.65
CA TYR A 55 -16.42 5.01 -29.00
C TYR A 55 -14.95 4.77 -28.70
N HIS A 56 -14.06 4.95 -29.68
CA HIS A 56 -12.62 4.77 -29.50
C HIS A 56 -12.02 5.75 -28.50
N SER A 57 -12.47 7.02 -28.52
CA SER A 57 -12.06 7.99 -27.51
C SER A 57 -12.47 7.56 -26.11
N MET A 58 -13.73 7.17 -25.91
CA MET A 58 -14.22 6.70 -24.61
C MET A 58 -13.49 5.43 -24.15
N MET A 59 -13.18 4.52 -25.07
CA MET A 59 -12.46 3.31 -24.77
C MET A 59 -11.02 3.61 -24.34
N SER A 60 -10.36 4.53 -25.04
CA SER A 60 -9.02 5.02 -24.69
C SER A 60 -9.01 5.66 -23.30
N ASP A 61 -9.92 6.60 -23.03
CA ASP A 61 -10.03 7.27 -21.73
C ASP A 61 -10.28 6.25 -20.60
N PHE A 62 -11.16 5.29 -20.84
CA PHE A 62 -11.46 4.25 -19.86
C PHE A 62 -10.25 3.36 -19.56
N GLN A 63 -9.49 2.96 -20.58
CA GLN A 63 -8.24 2.21 -20.39
C GLN A 63 -7.19 3.04 -19.63
N GLU A 64 -7.08 4.34 -19.91
CA GLU A 64 -6.20 5.25 -19.18
C GLU A 64 -6.59 5.34 -17.70
N TYR A 65 -7.88 5.49 -17.39
CA TYR A 65 -8.35 5.51 -16.01
C TYR A 65 -8.10 4.19 -15.28
N LEU A 66 -8.25 3.04 -15.94
CA LEU A 66 -7.90 1.75 -15.35
C LEU A 66 -6.40 1.65 -15.02
N ASN A 67 -5.52 2.18 -15.88
CA ASN A 67 -4.09 2.25 -15.58
C ASN A 67 -3.80 3.14 -14.38
N LYS A 68 -4.40 4.34 -14.34
CA LYS A 68 -4.26 5.28 -13.21
C LYS A 68 -4.75 4.68 -11.90
N ILE A 69 -5.86 3.93 -11.92
CA ILE A 69 -6.36 3.20 -10.76
C ILE A 69 -5.36 2.13 -10.34
N GLY A 70 -4.87 1.30 -11.27
CA GLY A 70 -3.88 0.27 -10.99
C GLY A 70 -2.63 0.82 -10.33
N GLU A 71 -2.04 1.88 -10.91
CA GLU A 71 -0.86 2.56 -10.39
C GLU A 71 -1.11 3.21 -9.02
N GLY A 72 -2.23 3.91 -8.87
CA GLY A 72 -2.57 4.60 -7.62
C GLY A 72 -2.79 3.61 -6.46
N VAL A 73 -3.48 2.50 -6.74
CA VAL A 73 -3.70 1.42 -5.80
C VAL A 73 -2.39 0.75 -5.42
N LYS A 74 -1.56 0.38 -6.39
CA LYS A 74 -0.23 -0.21 -6.14
C LYS A 74 0.61 0.69 -5.24
N ARG A 75 0.69 1.98 -5.57
CA ARG A 75 1.44 2.96 -4.79
C ARG A 75 0.92 3.10 -3.36
N ALA A 76 -0.39 3.08 -3.18
CA ALA A 76 -1.00 3.11 -1.85
C ALA A 76 -0.68 1.84 -1.04
N GLY A 77 -0.69 0.67 -1.69
CA GLY A 77 -0.32 -0.60 -1.05
C GLY A 77 1.16 -0.65 -0.65
N GLU A 78 2.06 -0.18 -1.51
CA GLU A 78 3.49 -0.01 -1.22
C GLU A 78 3.72 0.92 -0.03
N GLN A 79 3.11 2.11 -0.02
CA GLN A 79 3.23 3.06 1.09
C GLN A 79 2.72 2.49 2.43
N LEU A 80 1.64 1.71 2.41
CA LEU A 80 1.14 1.05 3.62
C LEU A 80 2.12 -0.03 4.13
N ALA A 81 2.74 -0.78 3.22
CA ALA A 81 3.74 -1.80 3.57
C ALA A 81 5.03 -1.17 4.12
N ASP A 82 5.50 -0.09 3.50
CA ASP A 82 6.66 0.67 3.95
C ASP A 82 6.40 1.26 5.34
N THR A 83 5.24 1.89 5.53
CA THR A 83 4.82 2.44 6.84
C THR A 83 4.81 1.35 7.92
N ALA A 84 4.28 0.17 7.63
CA ALA A 84 4.29 -0.94 8.59
C ALA A 84 5.72 -1.40 8.95
N THR A 85 6.61 -1.44 7.96
CA THR A 85 8.02 -1.80 8.17
C THR A 85 8.75 -0.77 9.03
N GLU A 86 8.52 0.52 8.79
CA GLU A 86 9.10 1.62 9.57
C GLU A 86 8.65 1.57 11.03
N TYR A 87 7.36 1.35 11.28
CA TYR A 87 6.83 1.19 12.63
C TYR A 87 7.48 0.01 13.36
N ARG A 88 7.60 -1.15 12.71
CA ARG A 88 8.24 -2.34 13.32
C ARG A 88 9.71 -2.06 13.68
N THR A 89 10.44 -1.41 12.77
CA THR A 89 11.84 -1.03 13.00
C THR A 89 11.97 -0.04 14.16
N CYS A 90 11.06 0.92 14.26
CA CYS A 90 11.04 1.90 15.33
C CYS A 90 10.73 1.26 16.69
N ASP A 91 9.78 0.33 16.74
CA ASP A 91 9.42 -0.42 17.95
C ASP A 91 10.60 -1.27 18.44
N ASP A 92 11.25 -2.02 17.54
CA ASP A 92 12.42 -2.85 17.87
C ASP A 92 13.58 -2.01 18.40
N HIS A 93 13.88 -0.88 17.75
CA HIS A 93 14.92 0.03 18.18
C HIS A 93 14.60 0.70 19.53
N THR A 94 13.34 1.05 19.77
CA THR A 94 12.89 1.61 21.05
C THR A 94 12.99 0.58 22.16
N LYS A 95 12.59 -0.67 21.90
CA LYS A 95 12.73 -1.78 22.85
C LYS A 95 14.18 -2.02 23.25
N LEU A 96 15.09 -2.06 22.27
CA LEU A 96 16.54 -2.20 22.53
C LEU A 96 17.09 -1.06 23.40
N LYS A 97 16.67 0.19 23.15
CA LYS A 97 17.08 1.34 23.98
C LYS A 97 16.55 1.25 25.41
N ILE A 98 15.30 0.82 25.59
CA ILE A 98 14.70 0.63 26.92
C ILE A 98 15.43 -0.48 27.67
N GLU A 99 15.69 -1.63 27.03
CA GLU A 99 16.44 -2.74 27.64
C GLU A 99 17.86 -2.32 28.03
N ALA A 100 18.54 -1.54 27.18
CA ALA A 100 19.85 -0.99 27.50
C ALA A 100 19.80 -0.04 28.71
N ALA A 101 18.81 0.86 28.76
CA ALA A 101 18.62 1.77 29.89
C ALA A 101 18.32 1.01 31.19
N MET A 102 17.49 -0.04 31.15
CA MET A 102 17.21 -0.89 32.31
C MET A 102 18.48 -1.58 32.81
N ARG A 103 19.31 -2.14 31.92
CA ARG A 103 20.60 -2.73 32.31
C ARG A 103 21.54 -1.72 32.95
N MET A 104 21.59 -0.47 32.44
CA MET A 104 22.39 0.59 33.04
C MET A 104 21.89 0.96 34.45
N LEU A 105 20.57 1.02 34.65
CA LEU A 105 19.95 1.26 35.96
C LEU A 105 20.26 0.12 36.95
N ASP A 106 20.14 -1.13 36.52
CA ASP A 106 20.44 -2.30 37.37
C ASP A 106 21.94 -2.35 37.75
N SER A 107 22.83 -2.01 36.81
CA SER A 107 24.27 -1.97 37.06
C SER A 107 24.69 -0.84 38.01
N SER A 108 23.97 0.29 38.00
CA SER A 108 24.24 1.42 38.91
C SER A 108 23.69 1.18 40.31
N ALA A 109 22.59 0.42 40.45
CA ALA A 109 22.07 -0.04 41.73
C ALA A 109 23.00 -1.05 42.44
N GLN A 110 23.91 -1.71 41.71
CA GLN A 110 24.91 -2.64 42.25
C GLN A 110 26.27 -1.97 42.57
N THR A 111 26.28 -0.68 42.92
CA THR A 111 27.53 -0.05 43.38
C THR A 111 27.98 -0.66 44.72
N PRO A 112 29.28 -1.01 44.88
CA PRO A 112 29.73 -1.87 45.96
C PRO A 112 29.60 -1.17 47.31
N ASN A 113 29.16 -1.94 48.30
CA ASN A 113 29.38 -1.69 49.71
C ASN A 113 30.91 -1.54 49.93
N THR A 114 31.46 -0.35 49.73
CA THR A 114 32.82 -0.02 50.16
C THR A 114 32.79 -0.07 51.67
N GLY A 115 33.19 -1.23 52.19
CA GLY A 115 33.29 -1.51 53.60
C GLY A 115 34.00 -0.38 54.31
N ALA A 116 33.31 0.17 55.30
CA ALA A 116 33.92 0.86 56.41
C ALA A 116 35.05 -0.02 56.98
N ARG A 117 36.28 0.47 56.95
CA ARG A 117 37.32 0.19 57.93
C ARG A 117 38.37 1.30 57.88
#